data_AF-A0A1C4Y6Q9-F1
#
_entry.id   AF-A0A1C4Y6Q9-F1
#
_cell.length_a   1.000
_cell.length_b   1.000
_cell.length_c   1.000
_cell.angle_alpha   90.00
_cell.angle_beta   90.00
_cell.angle_gamma   90.00
#
_symmetry.space_group_name_H-M   'P 1'
#
loop_
_entity.id
_entity.type
_entity.pdbx_description
1 polymer ?
#
loop_
_entity_poly.entity_id
_entity_poly.type
_entity_poly.pdbx_seq_one_letter_code
_entity_poly.pdbx_strand_id
1 'polypeptide(L)'
;MNHDRTRLGRSVELSRKNEGCVVAARWRTGAGSRGINGPDEVVIRLAEDAAPEVRERGITSAALHQLGRQVDDMVAEFHDLPSVGAYQVMVHCYIEGRLAELAQARGATAPGFESDLLAVFEDLTGRGHVDPLGVLATATRRSREALHQLLDVARLRGDHDERSA
;
A
#
# COMPACT_ATOMS: atom_id res chain seq x y z
N MET A 1 -6.21 1.16 35.87
CA MET A 1 -6.18 2.15 34.76
C MET A 1 -5.17 1.63 33.74
N ASN A 2 -5.59 0.70 32.87
CA ASN A 2 -4.73 0.03 31.89
C ASN A 2 -5.43 0.08 30.53
N HIS A 3 -4.95 0.93 29.62
CA HIS A 3 -5.25 0.82 28.21
C HIS A 3 -3.93 0.59 27.47
N ASP A 4 -3.72 -0.70 27.23
CA ASP A 4 -2.77 -1.32 26.35
C ASP A 4 -2.80 -0.63 24.97
N ARG A 5 -1.80 0.22 24.71
CA ARG A 5 -1.55 0.83 23.42
C ARG A 5 -0.66 -0.10 22.60
N THR A 6 -1.26 -1.12 22.02
CA THR A 6 -0.67 -1.89 20.92
C THR A 6 -1.53 -1.78 19.66
N ARG A 7 -1.83 -0.53 19.26
CA ARG A 7 -2.00 -0.23 17.83
C ARG A 7 -0.60 -0.17 17.25
N LEU A 8 -0.09 -1.31 16.80
CA LEU A 8 1.09 -1.36 15.93
C LEU A 8 0.72 -0.61 14.63
N GLY A 9 0.97 0.70 14.62
CA GLY A 9 0.96 1.47 13.38
C GLY A 9 1.98 0.84 12.44
N ARG A 10 1.62 0.62 11.18
CA ARG A 10 2.52 0.03 10.20
C ARG A 10 3.67 1.02 10.01
N SER A 11 4.90 0.61 10.33
CA SER A 11 6.09 1.44 10.11
C SER A 11 6.63 1.18 8.70
N VAL A 12 6.95 2.24 7.97
CA VAL A 12 7.73 2.18 6.72
C VAL A 12 9.16 2.57 7.08
N GLU A 13 10.12 1.78 6.63
CA GLU A 13 11.54 2.04 6.81
C GLU A 13 12.21 2.09 5.43
N LEU A 14 12.95 3.17 5.18
CA LEU A 14 13.89 3.23 4.07
C LEU A 14 15.29 3.11 4.65
N SER A 15 16.14 2.29 4.03
CA SER A 15 17.53 2.10 4.43
C SER A 15 18.44 2.27 3.22
N ARG A 16 19.58 2.93 3.45
CA ARG A 16 20.62 3.15 2.45
C ARG A 16 21.99 3.00 3.09
N LYS A 17 22.92 2.48 2.32
CA LYS A 17 24.34 2.38 2.70
C LYS A 17 25.13 3.45 1.96
N ASN A 18 26.02 4.13 2.66
CA ASN A 18 26.87 5.18 2.11
C ASN A 18 28.22 5.21 2.84
N GLU A 19 29.33 5.11 2.11
CA GLU A 19 30.70 5.28 2.60
C GLU A 19 31.00 4.59 3.95
N GLY A 20 30.57 3.34 4.12
CA GLY A 20 30.78 2.58 5.36
C GLY A 20 29.84 2.93 6.51
N CYS A 21 28.77 3.67 6.25
CA CYS A 21 27.64 3.89 7.15
C CYS A 21 26.34 3.34 6.54
N VAL A 22 25.39 2.99 7.40
CA VAL A 22 24.01 2.65 7.05
C VAL A 22 23.11 3.68 7.72
N VAL A 23 22.26 4.32 6.92
CA VAL A 23 21.23 5.24 7.38
C VAL A 23 19.88 4.60 7.15
N ALA A 24 19.09 4.50 8.22
CA ALA A 24 17.71 4.06 8.17
C ALA A 24 16.80 5.19 8.65
N ALA A 25 15.77 5.52 7.87
CA ALA A 25 14.74 6.48 8.24
C ALA A 25 13.40 5.76 8.37
N ARG A 26 12.66 6.05 9.44
CA ARG A 26 11.40 5.36 9.78
C ARG A 26 10.24 6.35 9.88
N TRP A 27 9.12 5.96 9.30
CA TRP A 27 7.84 6.68 9.39
C TRP A 27 6.76 5.77 9.95
N ARG A 28 5.98 6.26 10.91
CA ARG A 28 4.80 5.59 11.43
C ARG A 28 3.59 5.96 10.56
N THR A 29 3.09 5.00 9.79
CA THR A 29 1.86 5.18 9.02
C THR A 29 0.66 4.84 9.89
N GLY A 30 0.00 5.88 10.42
CA GLY A 30 -1.21 5.78 11.23
C GLY A 30 -2.20 6.87 10.85
N ALA A 31 -3.49 6.63 11.08
CA ALA A 31 -4.63 7.46 10.66
C ALA A 31 -4.72 8.88 11.30
N GLY A 32 -3.61 9.42 11.80
CA GLY A 32 -3.55 10.73 12.44
C GLY A 32 -2.49 11.69 11.88
N SER A 33 -1.66 11.30 10.91
CA SER A 33 -0.68 12.23 10.33
C SER A 33 -1.35 13.12 9.27
N ARG A 34 -2.06 14.16 9.76
CA ARG A 34 -2.38 15.34 8.96
C ARG A 34 -1.13 16.24 8.97
N GLY A 35 -0.22 15.98 8.05
CA GLY A 35 0.93 16.87 7.83
C GLY A 35 2.09 16.16 7.15
N ILE A 36 2.71 16.86 6.21
CA ILE A 36 4.01 16.52 5.61
C ILE A 36 5.03 16.58 6.74
N ASN A 37 5.32 15.45 7.37
CA ASN A 37 6.29 15.35 8.45
C ASN A 37 7.45 14.46 7.98
N GLY A 38 8.67 14.89 8.28
CA GLY A 38 9.87 14.08 8.09
C GLY A 38 9.82 12.77 8.90
N PRO A 39 10.88 11.94 8.83
CA PRO A 39 10.93 10.66 9.55
C PRO A 39 10.72 10.87 11.05
N ASP A 40 9.99 9.94 11.67
CA ASP A 40 9.86 9.87 13.14
C ASP A 40 11.21 9.54 13.79
N GLU A 41 12.05 8.77 13.09
CA GLU A 41 13.35 8.32 13.57
C GLU A 41 14.36 8.19 12.42
N VAL A 42 15.58 8.65 12.63
CA VAL A 42 16.73 8.41 11.75
C VAL A 42 17.83 7.73 12.56
N VAL A 43 18.21 6.52 12.14
CA VAL A 43 19.27 5.72 12.76
C VAL A 43 20.45 5.68 11.82
N ILE A 44 21.59 6.20 12.29
CA ILE A 44 22.86 6.15 11.57
C ILE A 44 23.77 5.17 12.30
N ARG A 45 24.24 4.15 11.58
CA ARG A 45 25.15 3.12 12.10
C ARG A 45 26.36 3.00 11.20
N LEU A 46 27.48 2.62 11.78
CA LEU A 46 28.60 2.16 10.96
C LEU A 46 28.23 0.81 10.32
N ALA A 47 28.56 0.64 9.05
CA ALA A 47 28.34 -0.62 8.34
C ALA A 47 29.27 -1.69 8.91
N GLU A 48 28.80 -2.93 8.97
CA GLU A 48 29.60 -4.05 9.51
C GLU A 48 30.86 -4.33 8.67
N ASP A 49 30.81 -3.99 7.39
CA ASP A 49 31.90 -4.11 6.42
C ASP A 49 32.59 -2.78 6.11
N ALA A 50 32.44 -1.77 6.98
CA ALA A 50 33.13 -0.50 6.82
C ALA A 50 34.66 -0.72 6.82
N ALA A 51 35.35 0.00 5.93
CA ALA A 51 36.81 -0.03 5.84
C ALA A 51 37.44 0.32 7.20
N PRO A 52 38.60 -0.27 7.57
CA PRO A 52 39.24 -0.05 8.87
C PRO A 52 39.40 1.43 9.22
N GLU A 53 39.75 2.26 8.25
CA GLU A 53 39.96 3.70 8.40
C GLU A 53 38.66 4.44 8.76
N VAL A 54 37.52 3.96 8.25
CA VAL A 54 36.18 4.50 8.58
C VAL A 54 35.75 4.05 9.96
N ARG A 55 36.07 2.81 10.37
CA ARG A 55 35.79 2.31 11.73
C ARG A 55 36.57 3.06 12.80
N GLU A 56 37.83 3.39 12.53
CA GLU A 56 38.67 4.16 13.43
C GLU A 56 38.22 5.63 13.52
N ARG A 57 37.81 6.21 12.40
CA ARG A 57 37.38 7.61 12.33
C ARG A 57 35.96 7.83 12.86
N GLY A 58 35.11 6.81 12.82
CA GLY A 58 33.73 6.87 13.26
C GLY A 58 32.85 7.82 12.41
N ILE A 59 31.68 8.16 12.95
CA ILE A 59 30.75 9.09 12.30
C ILE A 59 31.23 10.52 12.56
N THR A 60 31.73 11.20 11.51
CA THR A 60 32.24 12.57 11.58
C THR A 60 31.15 13.59 11.24
N SER A 61 31.37 14.87 11.59
CA SER A 61 30.46 15.96 11.20
C SER A 61 30.31 16.12 9.68
N ALA A 62 31.38 15.85 8.92
CA ALA A 62 31.32 15.85 7.45
C ALA A 62 30.42 14.71 6.93
N ALA A 63 30.57 13.50 7.51
CA ALA A 63 29.69 12.38 7.22
C ALA A 63 28.24 12.70 7.59
N LEU A 64 27.97 13.28 8.77
CA LEU A 64 26.62 13.71 9.15
C LEU A 64 26.00 14.69 8.16
N HIS A 65 26.77 15.65 7.63
CA HIS A 65 26.25 16.61 6.65
C HIS A 65 25.89 15.96 5.30
N GLN A 66 26.69 15.00 4.85
CA GLN A 66 26.42 14.21 3.64
C GLN A 66 25.20 13.28 3.84
N LEU A 67 25.11 12.64 5.01
CA LEU A 67 23.97 11.80 5.38
C LEU A 67 22.69 12.62 5.54
N GLY A 68 22.77 13.89 5.94
CA GLY A 68 21.63 14.81 5.97
C GLY A 68 20.96 14.95 4.61
N ARG A 69 21.74 15.18 3.55
CA ARG A 69 21.20 15.22 2.17
C ARG A 69 20.59 13.89 1.76
N GLN A 70 21.19 12.78 2.17
CA GLN A 70 20.66 11.46 1.88
C GLN A 70 19.33 11.20 2.59
N VAL A 71 19.13 11.73 3.80
CA VAL A 71 17.84 11.70 4.49
C VAL A 71 16.82 12.56 3.75
N ASP A 72 17.21 13.74 3.25
CA ASP A 72 16.34 14.59 2.43
C ASP A 72 15.90 13.88 1.14
N ASP A 73 16.80 13.16 0.47
CA ASP A 73 16.48 12.33 -0.70
C ASP A 73 15.51 11.19 -0.32
N MET A 74 15.72 10.56 0.84
CA MET A 74 14.81 9.53 1.35
C MET A 74 13.43 10.08 1.73
N VAL A 75 13.36 11.34 2.19
CA VAL A 75 12.09 12.06 2.41
C VAL A 75 11.38 12.32 1.09
N ALA A 76 12.11 12.78 0.06
CA ALA A 76 11.55 12.97 -1.27
C ALA A 76 11.04 11.64 -1.84
N GLU A 77 11.82 10.56 -1.74
CA GLU A 77 11.39 9.21 -2.15
C GLU A 77 10.17 8.73 -1.36
N PHE A 78 10.12 8.97 -0.04
CA PHE A 78 8.95 8.63 0.76
C PHE A 78 7.69 9.40 0.32
N HIS A 79 7.84 10.62 -0.20
CA HIS A 79 6.74 11.41 -0.75
C HIS A 79 6.34 10.97 -2.17
N ASP A 80 7.29 10.48 -2.97
CA ASP A 80 7.05 9.96 -4.31
C ASP A 80 6.49 8.53 -4.30
N LEU A 81 6.76 7.76 -3.24
CA LEU A 81 6.06 6.51 -2.98
C LEU A 81 4.59 6.84 -2.72
N PRO A 82 3.63 6.26 -3.47
CA PRO A 82 2.24 6.35 -3.07
C PRO A 82 2.13 5.68 -1.70
N SER A 83 2.01 6.50 -0.65
CA SER A 83 1.72 6.09 0.72
C SER A 83 0.74 4.93 0.68
N VAL A 84 0.89 3.92 1.55
CA VAL A 84 -0.07 2.80 1.61
C VAL A 84 -1.52 3.31 1.68
N GLY A 85 -1.74 4.46 2.32
CA GLY A 85 -3.04 5.16 2.31
C GLY A 85 -3.41 5.78 0.96
N ALA A 86 -2.47 6.42 0.26
CA ALA A 86 -2.68 6.96 -1.08
C ALA A 86 -2.91 5.85 -2.13
N TYR A 87 -2.18 4.73 -2.05
CA TYR A 87 -2.42 3.54 -2.86
C TYR A 87 -3.80 2.95 -2.57
N GLN A 88 -4.19 2.83 -1.30
CA GLN A 88 -5.55 2.39 -0.94
C GLN A 88 -6.63 3.33 -1.49
N VAL A 89 -6.43 4.65 -1.44
CA VAL A 89 -7.34 5.62 -2.03
C VAL A 89 -7.39 5.48 -3.56
N MET A 90 -6.24 5.36 -4.24
CA MET A 90 -6.22 5.17 -5.69
C MET A 90 -6.93 3.88 -6.10
N VAL A 91 -6.67 2.77 -5.41
CA VAL A 91 -7.30 1.49 -5.70
C VAL A 91 -8.81 1.53 -5.40
N HIS A 92 -9.21 2.26 -4.36
CA HIS A 92 -10.62 2.50 -4.06
C HIS A 92 -11.32 3.29 -5.18
N CYS A 93 -10.75 4.43 -5.59
CA CYS A 93 -11.28 5.24 -6.68
C CYS A 93 -11.31 4.47 -8.01
N TYR A 94 -10.31 3.63 -8.25
CA TYR A 94 -10.28 2.73 -9.42
C TYR A 94 -11.47 1.76 -9.41
N ILE A 95 -11.70 1.07 -8.28
CA ILE A 95 -12.79 0.10 -8.16
C ILE A 95 -14.16 0.79 -8.29
N GLU A 96 -14.35 1.93 -7.63
CA GLU A 96 -15.60 2.70 -7.74
C GLU A 96 -15.85 3.18 -9.16
N GLY A 97 -14.83 3.73 -9.82
CA GLY A 97 -14.91 4.17 -11.22
C GLY A 97 -15.27 3.01 -12.15
N ARG A 98 -14.61 1.86 -11.98
CA ARG A 98 -14.84 0.68 -12.82
C ARG A 98 -16.24 0.10 -12.63
N LEU A 99 -16.72 0.01 -11.39
CA LEU A 99 -18.09 -0.42 -11.10
C LEU A 99 -19.12 0.56 -11.68
N ALA A 100 -18.86 1.86 -11.63
CA ALA A 100 -19.74 2.86 -12.23
C ALA A 100 -19.78 2.75 -13.76
N GLU A 101 -18.64 2.54 -14.42
CA GLU A 101 -18.57 2.32 -15.86
C GLU A 101 -19.37 1.07 -16.29
N LEU A 102 -19.22 -0.03 -15.57
CA LEU A 102 -19.92 -1.28 -15.87
C LEU A 102 -21.43 -1.14 -15.64
N ALA A 103 -21.84 -0.48 -14.55
CA ALA A 103 -23.24 -0.18 -14.28
C ALA A 103 -23.86 0.74 -15.35
N GLN A 104 -23.09 1.71 -15.87
CA GLN A 104 -23.52 2.56 -16.98
C GLN A 104 -23.66 1.76 -18.29
N ALA A 105 -22.67 0.92 -18.61
CA ALA A 105 -22.68 0.11 -19.83
C ALA A 105 -23.85 -0.89 -19.87
N ARG A 106 -24.23 -1.45 -18.72
CA ARG A 106 -25.41 -2.32 -18.58
C ARG A 106 -26.74 -1.54 -18.62
N GLY A 107 -26.70 -0.24 -18.33
CA GLY A 107 -27.88 0.54 -17.98
C GLY A 107 -28.23 0.34 -16.50
N ALA A 108 -28.20 1.42 -15.72
CA ALA A 108 -28.23 1.40 -14.25
C ALA A 108 -29.43 0.68 -13.60
N THR A 109 -30.45 0.30 -14.38
CA THR A 109 -31.66 -0.40 -13.94
C THR A 109 -31.65 -1.90 -14.22
N ALA A 110 -30.68 -2.42 -14.97
CA ALA A 110 -30.62 -3.84 -15.30
C ALA A 110 -29.88 -4.66 -14.21
N PRO A 111 -30.38 -5.86 -13.87
CA PRO A 111 -29.71 -6.77 -12.94
C PRO A 111 -28.35 -7.22 -13.49
N GLY A 112 -27.35 -7.39 -12.64
CA GLY A 112 -25.98 -7.74 -13.07
C GLY A 112 -24.86 -7.14 -12.22
N PHE A 113 -25.17 -6.62 -11.04
CA PHE A 113 -24.16 -6.09 -10.13
C PHE A 113 -23.16 -7.16 -9.67
N GLU A 114 -23.61 -8.41 -9.55
CA GLU A 114 -22.75 -9.56 -9.24
C GLU A 114 -21.74 -9.82 -10.36
N SER A 115 -22.17 -9.69 -11.63
CA SER A 115 -21.30 -9.80 -12.80
C SER A 115 -20.27 -8.66 -12.86
N ASP A 116 -20.64 -7.45 -12.44
CA ASP A 116 -19.68 -6.32 -12.35
C ASP A 116 -18.62 -6.58 -11.29
N LEU A 117 -19.03 -7.09 -10.12
CA LEU A 117 -18.11 -7.46 -9.06
C LEU A 117 -17.14 -8.55 -9.53
N LEU A 118 -17.63 -9.53 -10.30
CA LEU A 118 -16.80 -10.58 -10.86
C LEU A 118 -15.79 -10.02 -11.87
N ALA A 119 -16.23 -9.16 -12.79
CA ALA A 119 -15.34 -8.52 -13.78
C ALA A 119 -14.23 -7.68 -13.12
N VAL A 120 -14.56 -6.92 -12.06
CA VAL A 120 -13.56 -6.16 -11.30
C VAL A 120 -12.62 -7.08 -10.52
N PHE A 121 -13.14 -8.15 -9.93
CA PHE A 121 -12.32 -9.14 -9.22
C PHE A 121 -11.30 -9.82 -10.16
N GLU A 122 -11.73 -10.20 -11.35
CA GLU A 122 -10.88 -10.81 -12.38
C GLU A 122 -9.81 -9.85 -12.90
N ASP A 123 -10.18 -8.58 -13.15
CA ASP A 123 -9.20 -7.56 -13.56
C ASP A 123 -8.14 -7.30 -12.47
N LEU A 124 -8.53 -7.20 -11.20
CA LEU A 124 -7.58 -7.06 -10.08
C LEU A 124 -6.66 -8.28 -9.98
N THR A 125 -7.19 -9.48 -10.20
CA THR A 125 -6.42 -10.73 -10.21
C THR A 125 -5.44 -10.78 -11.38
N GLY A 126 -5.89 -10.41 -12.59
CA GLY A 126 -5.05 -10.35 -13.80
C GLY A 126 -3.92 -9.33 -13.72
N ARG A 127 -4.10 -8.26 -12.93
CA ARG A 127 -3.06 -7.26 -12.62
C ARG A 127 -2.08 -7.69 -11.53
N GLY A 128 -2.28 -8.86 -10.92
CA GLY A 128 -1.40 -9.39 -9.89
C GLY A 128 -1.56 -8.76 -8.50
N HIS A 129 -2.74 -8.23 -8.17
CA HIS A 129 -2.99 -7.76 -6.80
C HIS A 129 -2.87 -8.92 -5.79
N VAL A 130 -2.15 -8.67 -4.68
CA VAL A 130 -1.84 -9.70 -3.65
C VAL A 130 -3.10 -10.18 -2.90
N ASP A 131 -4.12 -9.33 -2.77
CA ASP A 131 -5.39 -9.69 -2.11
C ASP A 131 -6.57 -8.97 -2.81
N PRO A 132 -6.99 -9.44 -4.00
CA PRO A 132 -8.08 -8.81 -4.76
C PRO A 132 -9.40 -8.77 -3.97
N LEU A 133 -9.66 -9.83 -3.19
CA LEU A 133 -10.89 -9.95 -2.41
C LEU A 133 -10.93 -8.96 -1.23
N GLY A 134 -9.86 -8.81 -0.45
CA GLY A 134 -9.82 -7.87 0.67
C GLY A 134 -9.87 -6.42 0.21
N VAL A 135 -9.27 -6.12 -0.94
CA VAL A 135 -9.37 -4.79 -1.55
C VAL A 135 -10.80 -4.50 -1.99
N LEU A 136 -11.47 -5.44 -2.67
CA LEU A 136 -12.86 -5.30 -3.10
C LEU A 136 -13.83 -5.20 -1.90
N ALA A 137 -13.58 -5.94 -0.82
CA ALA A 137 -14.33 -5.87 0.44
C ALA A 137 -14.26 -4.48 1.06
N THR A 138 -13.07 -3.90 1.09
CA THR A 138 -12.84 -2.55 1.61
C THR A 138 -13.58 -1.50 0.76
N ALA A 139 -13.44 -1.57 -0.55
CA ALA A 139 -14.04 -0.60 -1.47
C ALA A 139 -15.57 -0.66 -1.49
N THR A 140 -16.15 -1.86 -1.42
CA THR A 140 -17.61 -2.03 -1.41
C THR A 140 -18.24 -1.96 -0.03
N ARG A 141 -17.42 -1.82 1.03
CA ARG A 141 -17.84 -1.87 2.45
C ARG A 141 -18.64 -3.13 2.80
N ARG A 142 -18.29 -4.26 2.19
CA ARG A 142 -18.92 -5.57 2.44
C ARG A 142 -17.96 -6.50 3.16
N SER A 143 -18.50 -7.50 3.85
CA SER A 143 -17.67 -8.59 4.36
C SER A 143 -17.12 -9.45 3.22
N ARG A 144 -15.99 -10.11 3.47
CA ARG A 144 -15.39 -11.03 2.49
C ARG A 144 -16.33 -12.19 2.18
N GLU A 145 -17.06 -12.67 3.19
CA GLU A 145 -18.02 -13.76 3.06
C GLU A 145 -19.19 -13.37 2.15
N ALA A 146 -19.73 -12.15 2.30
CA ALA A 146 -20.78 -11.64 1.44
C ALA A 146 -20.31 -11.46 -0.01
N LEU A 147 -19.08 -10.98 -0.21
CA LEU A 147 -18.51 -10.90 -1.55
C LEU A 147 -18.26 -12.26 -2.19
N HIS A 148 -17.77 -13.24 -1.43
CA HIS A 148 -17.62 -14.61 -1.92
C HIS A 148 -18.94 -15.16 -2.46
N GLN A 149 -20.02 -15.01 -1.71
CA GLN A 149 -21.34 -15.47 -2.14
C GLN A 149 -21.81 -14.77 -3.43
N LEU A 150 -21.59 -13.46 -3.55
CA LEU A 150 -21.94 -12.71 -4.77
C LEU A 150 -21.11 -13.12 -5.98
N LEU A 151 -19.81 -13.37 -5.80
CA LEU A 151 -18.92 -13.86 -6.86
C LEU A 151 -19.30 -15.27 -7.31
N ASP A 152 -19.70 -16.15 -6.38
CA ASP A 152 -20.15 -17.49 -6.71
C ASP A 152 -21.47 -17.47 -7.49
N VAL A 153 -22.42 -16.61 -7.11
CA VAL A 153 -23.65 -16.38 -7.87
C VAL A 153 -23.35 -15.87 -9.29
N ALA A 154 -22.39 -14.96 -9.45
CA ALA A 154 -21.99 -14.43 -10.75
C ALA A 154 -21.40 -15.53 -11.66
N ARG A 155 -20.49 -16.37 -11.12
CA ARG A 155 -19.89 -17.50 -11.85
C ARG A 155 -20.93 -18.50 -12.31
N LEU A 156 -21.84 -18.89 -11.40
CA LEU A 156 -22.91 -19.83 -11.71
C LEU A 156 -23.86 -19.32 -12.80
N ARG A 157 -24.09 -18.00 -12.89
CA ARG A 157 -24.87 -17.40 -13.98
C ARG A 157 -24.10 -17.35 -15.29
N GLY A 158 -22.82 -16.99 -15.27
CA GLY A 158 -21.97 -17.00 -16.47
C GLY A 158 -21.91 -18.38 -17.13
N ASP A 159 -21.73 -19.43 -16.33
CA ASP A 159 -21.70 -20.82 -16.80
C ASP A 159 -23.05 -21.27 -17.42
N HIS A 160 -24.17 -20.64 -17.03
CA HIS A 160 -25.50 -20.98 -17.51
C HIS A 160 -25.84 -20.29 -18.84
N ASP A 161 -25.37 -19.06 -19.03
CA ASP A 161 -25.54 -18.30 -20.27
C ASP A 161 -24.64 -18.87 -21.39
N GLU A 162 -23.40 -19.30 -21.09
CA GLU A 162 -22.51 -19.93 -22.09
C GLU A 162 -23.00 -21.31 -22.56
N ARG A 163 -23.82 -22.00 -21.75
CA ARG A 163 -24.44 -23.29 -22.11
C ARG A 163 -25.73 -23.17 -22.92
N SER A 164 -26.32 -21.97 -22.96
CA SER A 164 -27.60 -21.70 -23.63
C SER A 164 -27.44 -20.97 -24.96
N ALA A 165 -26.21 -20.58 -25.31
CA ALA A 165 -25.79 -20.02 -26.60
C ALA A 165 -25.23 -21.09 -27.54
#